data_AF-A0A942ZIE4-F1
#
_entry.id   AF-A0A942ZIE4-F1
#
_cell.length_a   1.000
_cell.length_b   1.000
_cell.length_c   1.000
_cell.angle_alpha   90.00
_cell.angle_beta   90.00
_cell.angle_gamma   90.00
#
_symmetry.space_group_name_H-M   'P 1'
#
loop_
_entity.id
_entity.type
_entity.pdbx_description
1 polymer ?
#
loop_
_entity_poly.entity_id
_entity_poly.type
_entity_poly.pdbx_seq_one_letter_code
_entity_poly.pdbx_strand_id
1 'polypeptide(L)'
;MPDNAKSSRLSFLLTLLSFFCIGLGIISIIASNWQEIPAIVKLGADIMLLAATAAALVRAYYKKPQRLTPLSIFYALLIAASIGLVAQVFQLSSHSFSSVVMLWCLLTAPLLLLNSAMVFPFFWLPLFFTASFNLWVFPWLTDKPFSDAMLYDSSYYFCWVLLYSVISLFINNQHGLVRALRFWTVAGICFFFLQAGLTGVLGNIFYSRTPEEHASLLPVALMVLLWGGIFILSRRQNKSFLLPAITALQVCYVISLAVFHVYDRYFDLAVSLAALAILAAYAYVYNRSKLLVTAVILMAIRIFVLFLELFGSLMNTGIILISGGLFLIVSVKICKLLVEKSHA
;
A
#
# COMPACT_ATOMS: atom_id res chain seq x y z
N MET A 1 31.98 -28.16 15.06
CA MET A 1 30.88 -28.25 14.07
C MET A 1 30.26 -26.90 13.59
N PRO A 2 30.96 -25.74 13.56
CA PRO A 2 30.48 -24.54 12.86
C PRO A 2 30.97 -24.39 11.40
N ASP A 3 31.99 -25.14 10.96
CA ASP A 3 32.63 -24.94 9.65
C ASP A 3 31.80 -25.45 8.45
N ASN A 4 31.00 -26.50 8.64
CA ASN A 4 30.13 -27.05 7.57
C ASN A 4 29.03 -26.06 7.13
N ALA A 5 28.55 -25.20 8.02
CA ALA A 5 27.48 -24.25 7.70
C ALA A 5 27.97 -23.02 6.92
N LYS A 6 29.23 -22.61 7.10
CA LYS A 6 29.86 -21.54 6.29
C LYS A 6 30.25 -22.05 4.91
N SER A 7 30.82 -23.27 4.82
CA SER A 7 31.15 -23.93 3.55
C SER A 7 29.91 -24.13 2.67
N SER A 8 28.80 -24.62 3.24
CA SER A 8 27.52 -24.79 2.52
C SER A 8 26.92 -23.48 2.01
N ARG A 9 27.02 -22.38 2.77
CA ARG A 9 26.56 -21.05 2.32
C ARG A 9 27.44 -20.49 1.20
N LEU A 10 28.76 -20.64 1.27
CA LEU A 10 29.66 -20.20 0.22
C LEU A 10 29.41 -20.97 -1.08
N SER A 11 29.28 -22.30 -1.02
CA SER A 11 28.93 -23.12 -2.19
C SER A 11 27.58 -22.71 -2.79
N PHE A 12 26.57 -22.44 -1.95
CA PHE A 12 25.27 -21.94 -2.42
C PHE A 12 25.38 -20.58 -3.13
N LEU A 13 26.11 -19.63 -2.54
CA LEU A 13 26.31 -18.30 -3.12
C LEU A 13 27.10 -18.36 -4.43
N LEU A 14 28.15 -19.17 -4.52
CA LEU A 14 28.92 -19.38 -5.76
C LEU A 14 28.08 -20.05 -6.85
N THR A 15 27.23 -21.00 -6.48
CA THR A 15 26.28 -21.64 -7.40
C THR A 15 25.25 -20.63 -7.92
N LEU A 16 24.69 -19.81 -7.02
CA LEU A 16 23.75 -18.74 -7.38
C LEU A 16 24.40 -17.73 -8.32
N LEU A 17 25.62 -17.28 -8.00
CA LEU A 17 26.38 -16.35 -8.84
C LEU A 17 26.71 -16.96 -10.21
N SER A 18 27.07 -18.24 -10.26
CA SER A 18 27.34 -18.96 -11.53
C SER A 18 26.10 -18.98 -12.42
N PHE A 19 24.93 -19.35 -11.89
CA PHE A 19 23.69 -19.32 -12.65
C PHE A 19 23.30 -17.90 -13.08
N PHE A 20 23.57 -16.90 -12.24
CA PHE A 20 23.35 -15.49 -12.59
C PHE A 20 24.24 -15.06 -13.76
N CYS A 21 25.54 -15.35 -13.73
CA CYS A 21 26.47 -15.04 -14.83
C CYS A 21 26.11 -15.77 -16.13
N ILE A 22 25.74 -17.05 -16.06
CA ILE A 22 25.28 -17.81 -17.23
C ILE A 22 24.01 -17.19 -17.81
N GLY A 23 23.03 -16.87 -16.95
CA GLY A 23 21.79 -16.22 -17.36
C GLY A 23 22.03 -14.87 -18.05
N LEU A 24 22.88 -14.03 -17.46
CA LEU A 24 23.29 -12.76 -18.07
C LEU A 24 24.02 -12.95 -19.41
N GLY A 25 24.91 -13.93 -19.51
CA GLY A 25 25.60 -14.26 -20.76
C GLY A 25 24.63 -14.66 -21.87
N ILE A 26 23.66 -15.52 -21.58
CA ILE A 26 22.61 -15.93 -22.53
C ILE A 26 21.79 -14.70 -22.97
N ILE A 27 21.32 -13.89 -22.01
CA ILE A 27 20.57 -12.67 -22.31
C ILE A 27 21.39 -11.73 -23.19
N SER A 28 22.68 -11.57 -22.92
CA SER A 28 23.58 -10.69 -23.68
C SER A 28 23.79 -11.18 -25.12
N ILE A 29 23.97 -12.49 -25.34
CA ILE A 29 24.09 -13.07 -26.68
C ILE A 29 22.79 -12.90 -27.48
N ILE A 30 21.64 -13.12 -26.84
CA ILE A 30 20.34 -12.90 -27.49
C ILE A 30 20.15 -11.42 -27.82
N ALA A 31 20.50 -10.53 -26.89
CA ALA A 31 20.37 -9.09 -27.07
C ALA A 31 21.27 -8.54 -28.18
N SER A 32 22.50 -9.05 -28.33
CA SER A 32 23.41 -8.61 -29.40
C SER A 32 22.93 -9.02 -30.79
N ASN A 33 22.25 -10.17 -30.92
CA ASN A 33 21.69 -10.66 -32.19
C ASN A 33 20.21 -10.30 -32.36
N TRP A 34 19.67 -9.42 -31.52
CA TRP A 34 18.22 -9.22 -31.42
C TRP A 34 17.56 -8.85 -32.74
N GLN A 35 18.23 -8.04 -33.58
CA GLN A 35 17.68 -7.59 -34.86
C GLN A 35 17.61 -8.72 -35.90
N GLU A 36 18.51 -9.72 -35.82
CA GLU A 36 18.59 -10.82 -36.77
C GLU A 36 17.55 -11.91 -36.49
N ILE A 37 17.07 -12.02 -35.24
CA ILE A 37 16.09 -13.03 -34.85
C ILE A 37 14.70 -12.64 -35.43
N PRO A 38 14.09 -13.49 -36.27
CA PRO A 38 12.77 -13.21 -36.85
C PRO A 38 11.69 -13.07 -35.79
N ALA A 39 10.71 -12.19 -36.03
CA ALA A 39 9.58 -11.94 -35.12
C ALA A 39 8.83 -13.22 -34.71
N ILE A 40 8.61 -14.14 -35.66
CA ILE A 40 7.94 -15.42 -35.40
C ILE A 40 8.70 -16.30 -34.41
N VAL A 41 10.04 -16.27 -34.42
CA VAL A 41 10.87 -17.04 -33.49
C VAL A 41 10.79 -16.44 -32.09
N LYS A 42 10.85 -15.10 -31.98
CA LYS A 42 10.70 -14.39 -30.69
C LYS A 42 9.35 -14.71 -30.03
N LEU A 43 8.26 -14.52 -30.78
CA LEU A 43 6.90 -14.74 -30.28
C LEU A 43 6.60 -16.22 -30.07
N GLY A 44 7.09 -17.10 -30.94
CA GLY A 44 6.96 -18.55 -30.79
C GLY A 44 7.64 -19.06 -29.52
N ALA A 45 8.86 -18.60 -29.24
CA ALA A 45 9.60 -18.95 -28.03
C ALA A 45 8.88 -18.44 -26.76
N ASP A 46 8.35 -17.22 -26.80
CA ASP A 46 7.57 -16.63 -25.70
C ASP A 46 6.30 -17.44 -25.41
N ILE A 47 5.49 -17.74 -26.43
CA ILE A 47 4.28 -18.56 -26.28
C ILE A 47 4.62 -19.96 -25.77
N MET A 48 5.68 -20.59 -26.27
CA MET A 48 6.14 -21.88 -25.77
C MET A 48 6.51 -21.83 -24.28
N LEU A 49 7.22 -20.78 -23.86
CA LEU A 49 7.63 -20.60 -22.47
C LEU A 49 6.44 -20.32 -21.55
N LEU A 50 5.49 -19.49 -21.98
CA LEU A 50 4.22 -19.27 -21.28
C LEU A 50 3.40 -20.57 -21.17
N ALA A 51 3.27 -21.34 -22.25
CA ALA A 51 2.54 -22.60 -22.24
C ALA A 51 3.20 -23.64 -21.30
N ALA A 52 4.53 -23.76 -21.35
CA ALA A 52 5.28 -24.68 -20.49
C ALA A 52 5.14 -24.31 -19.00
N THR A 53 5.19 -23.02 -18.68
CA THR A 53 5.04 -22.54 -17.30
C THR A 53 3.60 -22.64 -16.80
N ALA A 54 2.60 -22.38 -17.65
CA ALA A 54 1.19 -22.62 -17.34
C ALA A 54 0.94 -24.11 -17.04
N ALA A 55 1.45 -25.02 -17.86
CA ALA A 55 1.35 -26.47 -17.63
C ALA A 55 2.05 -26.89 -16.32
N ALA A 56 3.21 -26.32 -16.03
CA ALA A 56 3.91 -26.54 -14.76
C ALA A 56 3.10 -26.01 -13.56
N LEU A 57 2.35 -24.92 -13.73
CA LEU A 57 1.50 -24.31 -12.69
C LEU A 57 0.30 -25.18 -12.38
N VAL A 58 -0.38 -25.70 -13.41
CA VAL A 58 -1.45 -26.70 -13.26
C VAL A 58 -0.91 -27.95 -12.54
N ARG A 59 0.26 -28.45 -12.93
CA ARG A 59 0.88 -29.61 -12.26
C ARG A 59 1.25 -29.31 -10.80
N ALA A 60 1.76 -28.11 -10.51
CA ALA A 60 2.11 -27.69 -9.16
C ALA A 60 0.87 -27.57 -8.26
N TYR A 61 -0.24 -27.06 -8.80
CA TYR A 61 -1.50 -26.94 -8.08
C TYR A 61 -1.97 -28.29 -7.52
N TYR A 62 -1.92 -29.37 -8.32
CA TYR A 62 -2.34 -30.69 -7.87
C TYR A 62 -1.28 -31.48 -7.08
N LYS A 63 0.00 -31.38 -7.45
CA LYS A 63 1.05 -32.30 -6.95
C LYS A 63 2.04 -31.69 -5.96
N LYS A 64 2.30 -30.37 -6.03
CA LYS A 64 3.37 -29.71 -5.26
C LYS A 64 2.98 -28.26 -4.92
N PRO A 65 2.07 -28.04 -3.95
CA PRO A 65 1.55 -26.72 -3.62
C PRO A 65 2.64 -25.72 -3.20
N GLN A 66 3.76 -26.19 -2.65
CA GLN A 66 4.93 -25.36 -2.30
C GLN A 66 5.55 -24.63 -3.51
N ARG A 67 5.44 -25.20 -4.71
CA ARG A 67 5.97 -24.60 -5.94
C ARG A 67 4.98 -23.65 -6.63
N LEU A 68 3.73 -23.62 -6.18
CA LEU A 68 2.69 -22.83 -6.82
C LEU A 68 3.01 -21.34 -6.76
N THR A 69 3.34 -20.82 -5.57
CA THR A 69 3.67 -19.40 -5.38
C THR A 69 4.84 -18.89 -6.22
N PRO A 70 6.05 -19.50 -6.18
CA PRO A 70 7.16 -19.02 -7.00
C PRO A 70 6.86 -19.14 -8.49
N LEU A 71 6.12 -20.17 -8.92
CA LEU A 71 5.77 -20.35 -10.31
C LEU A 71 4.69 -19.36 -10.79
N SER A 72 3.74 -18.98 -9.92
CA SER A 72 2.79 -17.89 -10.20
C SER A 72 3.50 -16.55 -10.37
N ILE A 73 4.50 -16.26 -9.53
CA ILE A 73 5.32 -15.03 -9.66
C ILE A 73 6.11 -15.07 -10.97
N PHE A 74 6.75 -16.19 -11.27
CA PHE A 74 7.49 -16.36 -12.52
C PHE A 74 6.58 -16.20 -13.74
N TYR A 75 5.40 -16.82 -13.74
CA TYR A 75 4.41 -16.70 -14.80
C TYR A 75 3.91 -15.26 -14.96
N ALA A 76 3.66 -14.55 -13.86
CA ALA A 76 3.29 -13.14 -13.91
C ALA A 76 4.41 -12.26 -14.50
N LEU A 77 5.68 -12.55 -14.18
CA LEU A 77 6.82 -11.86 -14.79
C LEU A 77 6.94 -12.17 -16.29
N LEU A 78 6.68 -13.41 -16.71
CA LEU A 78 6.63 -13.77 -18.13
C LEU A 78 5.53 -13.03 -18.88
N ILE A 79 4.35 -12.84 -18.28
CA ILE A 79 3.30 -12.00 -18.88
C ILE A 79 3.80 -10.56 -19.06
N ALA A 80 4.49 -9.98 -18.07
CA ALA A 80 5.06 -8.64 -18.21
C ALA A 80 6.13 -8.57 -19.33
N ALA A 81 7.00 -9.58 -19.40
CA ALA A 81 8.00 -9.70 -20.45
C ALA A 81 7.36 -9.85 -21.85
N SER A 82 6.29 -10.64 -21.95
CA SER A 82 5.52 -10.85 -23.18
C SER A 82 4.87 -9.55 -23.66
N ILE A 83 4.27 -8.76 -22.75
CA ILE A 83 3.74 -7.43 -23.10
C ILE A 83 4.85 -6.54 -23.68
N GLY A 84 6.01 -6.51 -23.04
CA GLY A 84 7.18 -5.76 -23.54
C GLY A 84 7.70 -6.27 -24.88
N LEU A 85 7.76 -7.59 -25.06
CA LEU A 85 8.22 -8.23 -26.29
C LEU A 85 7.30 -7.93 -27.47
N VAL A 86 5.98 -8.06 -27.28
CA VAL A 86 4.97 -7.74 -28.28
C VAL A 86 5.05 -6.25 -28.64
N ALA A 87 5.15 -5.38 -27.64
CA ALA A 87 5.31 -3.94 -27.86
C ALA A 87 6.57 -3.63 -28.68
N GLN A 88 7.68 -4.32 -28.42
CA GLN A 88 8.93 -4.12 -29.15
C GLN A 88 8.88 -4.65 -30.59
N VAL A 89 8.33 -5.85 -30.80
CA VAL A 89 8.24 -6.49 -32.13
C VAL A 89 7.35 -5.70 -33.07
N PHE A 90 6.22 -5.20 -32.57
CA PHE A 90 5.27 -4.41 -33.35
C PHE A 90 5.45 -2.89 -33.21
N GLN A 91 6.50 -2.44 -32.51
CA GLN A 91 6.83 -1.03 -32.28
C GLN A 91 5.65 -0.24 -31.68
N LEU A 92 4.89 -0.87 -30.78
CA LEU A 92 3.76 -0.25 -30.10
C LEU A 92 4.26 0.71 -29.03
N SER A 93 3.72 1.91 -29.01
CA SER A 93 3.91 2.89 -27.94
C SER A 93 2.67 2.96 -27.06
N SER A 94 2.86 2.97 -25.73
CA SER A 94 1.79 3.21 -24.79
C SER A 94 1.76 4.69 -24.40
N HIS A 95 0.57 5.30 -24.36
CA HIS A 95 0.40 6.68 -23.90
C HIS A 95 0.77 6.84 -22.41
N SER A 96 0.63 5.79 -21.59
CA SER A 96 0.97 5.82 -20.17
C SER A 96 1.46 4.47 -19.68
N PHE A 97 2.46 4.50 -18.79
CA PHE A 97 2.95 3.33 -18.06
C PHE A 97 1.82 2.62 -17.30
N SER A 98 0.85 3.38 -16.76
CA SER A 98 -0.29 2.84 -16.04
C SER A 98 -1.18 1.93 -16.90
N SER A 99 -1.28 2.19 -18.22
CA SER A 99 -2.04 1.34 -19.14
C SER A 99 -1.41 -0.04 -19.29
N VAL A 100 -0.08 -0.10 -19.34
CA VAL A 100 0.69 -1.35 -19.42
C VAL A 100 0.56 -2.16 -18.13
N VAL A 101 0.70 -1.49 -16.98
CA VAL A 101 0.51 -2.11 -15.66
C VAL A 101 -0.92 -2.63 -15.49
N MET A 102 -1.92 -1.88 -15.97
CA MET A 102 -3.32 -2.31 -15.90
C MET A 102 -3.56 -3.59 -16.72
N LEU A 103 -3.05 -3.65 -17.96
CA LEU A 103 -3.13 -4.85 -18.78
C LEU A 103 -2.47 -6.05 -18.07
N TRP A 104 -1.29 -5.84 -17.50
CA TRP A 104 -0.61 -6.87 -16.72
C TRP A 104 -1.45 -7.35 -15.52
N CYS A 105 -2.04 -6.42 -14.77
CA CYS A 105 -2.91 -6.76 -13.65
C CYS A 105 -4.11 -7.59 -14.10
N LEU A 106 -4.78 -7.21 -15.19
CA LEU A 106 -5.93 -7.93 -15.74
C LEU A 106 -5.57 -9.36 -16.16
N LEU A 107 -4.47 -9.53 -16.89
CA LEU A 107 -4.01 -10.85 -17.36
C LEU A 107 -3.55 -11.76 -16.20
N THR A 108 -3.06 -11.17 -15.10
CA THR A 108 -2.56 -11.92 -13.95
C THR A 108 -3.57 -12.06 -12.81
N ALA A 109 -4.73 -11.40 -12.89
CA ALA A 109 -5.78 -11.44 -11.87
C ALA A 109 -6.24 -12.87 -11.50
N PRO A 110 -6.40 -13.84 -12.43
CA PRO A 110 -6.77 -15.21 -12.07
C PRO A 110 -5.78 -15.89 -11.11
N LEU A 111 -4.50 -15.52 -11.15
CA LEU A 111 -3.47 -16.06 -10.26
C LEU A 111 -3.70 -15.68 -8.80
N LEU A 112 -4.42 -14.59 -8.54
CA LEU A 112 -4.76 -14.14 -7.19
C LEU A 112 -5.65 -15.15 -6.46
N LEU A 113 -6.50 -15.89 -7.20
CA LEU A 113 -7.42 -16.87 -6.64
C LEU A 113 -6.78 -18.26 -6.51
N LEU A 114 -5.80 -18.56 -7.36
CA LEU A 114 -5.10 -19.84 -7.35
C LEU A 114 -4.13 -19.97 -6.16
N ASN A 115 -3.56 -18.85 -5.71
CA ASN A 115 -2.48 -18.85 -4.74
C ASN A 115 -2.94 -18.36 -3.36
N SER A 116 -2.80 -19.21 -2.35
CA SER A 116 -3.12 -18.90 -0.96
C SER A 116 -2.03 -18.07 -0.25
N ALA A 117 -0.86 -17.90 -0.86
CA ALA A 117 0.22 -17.09 -0.33
C ALA A 117 -0.02 -15.59 -0.51
N MET A 118 0.37 -14.80 0.50
CA MET A 118 0.21 -13.35 0.50
C MET A 118 1.15 -12.63 -0.47
N VAL A 119 2.27 -13.25 -0.85
CA VAL A 119 3.37 -12.59 -1.59
C VAL A 119 2.90 -11.98 -2.91
N PHE A 120 2.20 -12.74 -3.75
CA PHE A 120 1.76 -12.24 -5.05
C PHE A 120 0.69 -11.13 -4.92
N PRO A 121 -0.41 -11.32 -4.16
CA PRO A 121 -1.38 -10.24 -3.91
C PRO A 121 -0.77 -8.99 -3.26
N PHE A 122 0.29 -9.14 -2.45
CA PHE A 122 0.95 -8.02 -1.80
C PHE A 122 1.55 -7.03 -2.79
N PHE A 123 2.14 -7.49 -3.90
CA PHE A 123 2.67 -6.62 -4.95
C PHE A 123 1.61 -6.25 -5.99
N TRP A 124 0.71 -7.18 -6.30
CA TRP A 124 -0.31 -6.97 -7.32
C TRP A 124 -1.31 -5.88 -6.95
N LEU A 125 -1.75 -5.83 -5.69
CA LEU A 125 -2.80 -4.89 -5.26
C LEU A 125 -2.35 -3.42 -5.36
N PRO A 126 -1.19 -2.98 -4.85
CA PRO A 126 -0.74 -1.60 -5.05
C PRO A 126 -0.61 -1.23 -6.52
N LEU A 127 -0.05 -2.11 -7.35
CA LEU A 127 0.11 -1.87 -8.79
C LEU A 127 -1.24 -1.68 -9.48
N PHE A 128 -2.21 -2.55 -9.20
CA PHE A 128 -3.55 -2.44 -9.74
C PHE A 128 -4.19 -1.11 -9.36
N PHE A 129 -4.14 -0.75 -8.07
CA PHE A 129 -4.79 0.46 -7.58
C PHE A 129 -4.09 1.74 -8.01
N THR A 130 -2.77 1.79 -8.05
CA THR A 130 -2.06 2.97 -8.59
C THR A 130 -2.33 3.11 -10.08
N ALA A 131 -2.36 2.00 -10.83
CA ALA A 131 -2.71 2.04 -12.25
C ALA A 131 -4.15 2.49 -12.48
N SER A 132 -5.14 1.98 -11.73
CA SER A 132 -6.54 2.43 -11.89
C SER A 132 -6.72 3.87 -11.47
N PHE A 133 -6.07 4.32 -10.40
CA PHE A 133 -6.10 5.72 -9.99
C PHE A 133 -5.57 6.63 -11.10
N ASN A 134 -4.37 6.34 -11.62
CA ASN A 134 -3.72 7.17 -12.64
C ASN A 134 -4.44 7.17 -13.99
N LEU A 135 -5.19 6.13 -14.34
CA LEU A 135 -5.92 6.05 -15.61
C LEU A 135 -7.30 6.68 -15.55
N TRP A 136 -8.02 6.47 -14.45
CA TRP A 136 -9.45 6.76 -14.38
C TRP A 136 -9.79 7.92 -13.45
N VAL A 137 -8.96 8.16 -12.44
CA VAL A 137 -9.23 9.17 -11.41
C VAL A 137 -8.36 10.40 -11.63
N PHE A 138 -7.04 10.23 -11.68
CA PHE A 138 -6.08 11.33 -11.78
C PHE A 138 -6.32 12.29 -12.96
N PRO A 139 -6.56 11.83 -14.21
CA PRO A 139 -6.80 12.76 -15.32
C PRO A 139 -8.09 13.55 -15.16
N TRP A 140 -9.08 12.99 -14.46
CA TRP A 140 -10.31 13.68 -14.15
C TRP A 140 -10.13 14.66 -12.98
N LEU A 141 -9.22 14.37 -12.03
CA LEU A 141 -8.87 15.25 -10.91
C LEU A 141 -8.11 16.50 -11.33
N THR A 142 -7.24 16.41 -12.34
CA THR A 142 -6.38 17.53 -12.76
C THR A 142 -7.16 18.74 -13.29
N ASP A 143 -8.39 18.51 -13.76
CA ASP A 143 -9.26 19.56 -14.28
C ASP A 143 -10.23 20.11 -13.21
N LYS A 144 -10.11 19.66 -11.96
CA LYS A 144 -11.02 20.02 -10.86
C LYS A 144 -10.38 20.97 -9.86
N PRO A 145 -11.18 21.82 -9.20
CA PRO A 145 -10.70 22.60 -8.07
C PRO A 145 -10.14 21.67 -6.99
N PHE A 146 -9.10 22.15 -6.30
CA PHE A 146 -8.33 21.35 -5.34
C PHE A 146 -9.21 20.68 -4.27
N SER A 147 -10.25 21.37 -3.79
CA SER A 147 -11.22 20.85 -2.81
C SER A 147 -11.97 19.62 -3.33
N ASP A 148 -12.49 19.67 -4.56
CA ASP A 148 -13.09 18.52 -5.22
C ASP A 148 -12.04 17.43 -5.42
N ALA A 149 -10.84 17.78 -5.89
CA ALA A 149 -9.81 16.78 -6.14
C ALA A 149 -9.46 15.94 -4.89
N MET A 150 -9.39 16.58 -3.71
CA MET A 150 -9.16 15.89 -2.43
C MET A 150 -10.32 14.97 -2.03
N LEU A 151 -11.57 15.38 -2.29
CA LEU A 151 -12.76 14.58 -2.01
C LEU A 151 -12.79 13.29 -2.83
N TYR A 152 -12.42 13.38 -4.11
CA TYR A 152 -12.41 12.23 -5.01
C TYR A 152 -11.23 11.28 -4.72
N ASP A 153 -10.05 11.80 -4.36
CA ASP A 153 -8.93 10.98 -3.88
C ASP A 153 -9.31 10.21 -2.59
N SER A 154 -9.96 10.90 -1.65
CA SER A 154 -10.48 10.27 -0.44
C SER A 154 -11.54 9.21 -0.77
N SER A 155 -12.48 9.50 -1.66
CA SER A 155 -13.53 8.54 -2.10
C SER A 155 -12.92 7.27 -2.71
N TYR A 156 -11.82 7.40 -3.46
CA TYR A 156 -11.09 6.29 -4.02
C TYR A 156 -10.50 5.37 -2.92
N TYR A 157 -9.99 5.96 -1.85
CA TYR A 157 -9.56 5.21 -0.67
C TYR A 157 -10.72 4.46 0.02
N PHE A 158 -11.93 5.05 0.10
CA PHE A 158 -13.11 4.33 0.61
C PHE A 158 -13.50 3.13 -0.26
N CYS A 159 -13.38 3.25 -1.59
CA CYS A 159 -13.58 2.12 -2.50
C CYS A 159 -12.61 0.97 -2.20
N TRP A 160 -11.35 1.25 -1.85
CA TRP A 160 -10.40 0.22 -1.40
C TRP A 160 -10.87 -0.51 -0.13
N VAL A 161 -11.29 0.24 0.89
CA VAL A 161 -11.74 -0.34 2.17
C VAL A 161 -13.02 -1.16 1.98
N LEU A 162 -13.93 -0.68 1.13
CA LEU A 162 -15.15 -1.39 0.77
C LEU A 162 -14.83 -2.67 0.00
N LEU A 163 -13.90 -2.63 -0.97
CA LEU A 163 -13.47 -3.80 -1.72
C LEU A 163 -12.93 -4.89 -0.78
N TYR A 164 -12.06 -4.53 0.17
CA TYR A 164 -11.60 -5.46 1.21
C TYR A 164 -12.78 -6.06 2.00
N SER A 165 -13.72 -5.21 2.42
CA SER A 165 -14.88 -5.62 3.20
C SER A 165 -15.80 -6.57 2.42
N VAL A 166 -16.02 -6.35 1.13
CA VAL A 166 -16.82 -7.24 0.28
C VAL A 166 -16.11 -8.56 0.05
N ILE A 167 -14.83 -8.52 -0.36
CA ILE A 167 -14.06 -9.72 -0.68
C ILE A 167 -13.94 -10.65 0.52
N SER A 168 -13.77 -10.12 1.74
CA SER A 168 -13.68 -10.97 2.93
C SER A 168 -15.00 -11.63 3.35
N LEU A 169 -16.13 -11.34 2.68
CA LEU A 169 -17.37 -12.12 2.84
C LEU A 169 -17.30 -13.45 2.10
N PHE A 170 -16.64 -13.47 0.94
CA PHE A 170 -16.66 -14.60 0.01
C PHE A 170 -15.40 -15.45 0.11
N ILE A 171 -14.28 -14.85 0.51
CA ILE A 171 -12.97 -15.51 0.57
C ILE A 171 -12.52 -15.69 2.02
N ASN A 172 -12.01 -16.88 2.33
CA ASN A 172 -11.46 -17.20 3.65
C ASN A 172 -10.46 -16.12 4.12
N ASN A 173 -10.60 -15.66 5.37
CA ASN A 173 -9.72 -14.66 5.99
C ASN A 173 -8.23 -15.06 6.01
N GLN A 174 -7.91 -16.35 5.91
CA GLN A 174 -6.52 -16.84 5.84
C GLN A 174 -5.94 -16.82 4.43
N HIS A 175 -6.77 -16.59 3.41
CA HIS A 175 -6.31 -16.51 2.02
C HIS A 175 -5.32 -15.36 1.85
N GLY A 176 -4.30 -15.56 1.00
CA GLY A 176 -3.22 -14.59 0.77
C GLY A 176 -3.75 -13.22 0.34
N LEU A 177 -4.76 -13.20 -0.51
CA LEU A 177 -5.41 -11.99 -0.99
C LEU A 177 -6.09 -11.19 0.12
N VAL A 178 -6.86 -11.84 1.01
CA VAL A 178 -7.52 -11.14 2.14
C VAL A 178 -6.49 -10.62 3.13
N ARG A 179 -5.41 -11.37 3.37
CA ARG A 179 -4.28 -10.92 4.21
C ARG A 179 -3.57 -9.70 3.64
N ALA A 180 -3.33 -9.68 2.32
CA ALA A 180 -2.72 -8.55 1.63
C ALA A 180 -3.64 -7.32 1.64
N LEU A 181 -4.92 -7.49 1.31
CA LEU A 181 -5.90 -6.41 1.39
C LEU A 181 -5.98 -5.81 2.79
N ARG A 182 -6.04 -6.66 3.83
CA ARG A 182 -6.04 -6.19 5.22
C ARG A 182 -4.80 -5.37 5.56
N PHE A 183 -3.61 -5.82 5.13
CA PHE A 183 -2.37 -5.09 5.36
C PHE A 183 -2.42 -3.72 4.68
N TRP A 184 -2.75 -3.68 3.39
CA TRP A 184 -2.79 -2.45 2.61
C TRP A 184 -3.91 -1.51 3.04
N THR A 185 -5.04 -2.02 3.53
CA THR A 185 -6.06 -1.21 4.20
C THR A 185 -5.47 -0.53 5.42
N VAL A 186 -4.82 -1.27 6.33
CA VAL A 186 -4.20 -0.64 7.52
C VAL A 186 -3.11 0.34 7.11
N ALA A 187 -2.22 -0.03 6.18
CA ALA A 187 -1.15 0.83 5.69
C ALA A 187 -1.70 2.11 5.04
N GLY A 188 -2.78 2.00 4.27
CA GLY A 188 -3.47 3.13 3.65
C GLY A 188 -4.14 4.04 4.67
N ILE A 189 -4.76 3.50 5.73
CA ILE A 189 -5.26 4.31 6.87
C ILE A 189 -4.10 5.11 7.47
N CYS A 190 -2.96 4.46 7.68
CA CYS A 190 -1.77 5.09 8.27
C CYS A 190 -1.21 6.18 7.35
N PHE A 191 -1.09 5.88 6.06
CA PHE A 191 -0.58 6.82 5.06
C PHE A 191 -1.50 8.02 4.91
N PHE A 192 -2.82 7.82 4.85
CA PHE A 192 -3.81 8.90 4.79
C PHE A 192 -3.65 9.86 5.98
N PHE A 193 -3.53 9.35 7.21
CA PHE A 193 -3.33 10.21 8.38
C PHE A 193 -1.99 10.94 8.41
N LEU A 194 -0.95 10.39 7.76
CA LEU A 194 0.33 11.08 7.59
C LEU A 194 0.26 12.15 6.48
N GLN A 195 -0.43 11.83 5.38
CA GLN A 195 -0.58 12.72 4.23
C GLN A 195 -1.47 13.92 4.54
N ALA A 196 -2.52 13.73 5.35
CA ALA A 196 -3.50 14.73 5.73
C ALA A 196 -2.88 16.09 6.14
N GLY A 197 -1.73 16.12 6.85
CA GLY A 197 -1.02 17.38 7.13
C GLY A 197 -0.03 17.85 6.06
N LEU A 198 0.58 16.93 5.30
CA LEU A 198 1.47 17.28 4.19
C LEU A 198 0.71 18.01 3.07
N THR A 199 -0.56 17.68 2.84
CA THR A 199 -1.42 18.37 1.87
C THR A 199 -1.78 19.79 2.28
N GLY A 200 -1.80 20.12 3.57
CA GLY A 200 -1.91 21.51 4.03
C GLY A 200 -0.66 22.34 3.69
N VAL A 201 0.52 21.73 3.70
CA VAL A 201 1.80 22.38 3.33
C VAL A 201 1.92 22.51 1.81
N LEU A 202 1.71 21.41 1.07
CA LEU A 202 1.83 21.41 -0.39
C LEU A 202 0.68 22.19 -1.06
N GLY A 203 -0.54 22.13 -0.53
CA GLY A 203 -1.67 22.91 -1.01
C GLY A 203 -1.43 24.41 -0.90
N ASN A 204 -0.85 24.89 0.21
CA ASN A 204 -0.48 26.31 0.37
C ASN A 204 0.70 26.75 -0.50
N ILE A 205 1.58 25.82 -0.91
CA ILE A 205 2.76 26.12 -1.76
C ILE A 205 2.40 26.09 -3.25
N PHE A 206 1.56 25.14 -3.68
CA PHE A 206 1.28 24.87 -5.09
C PHE A 206 -0.04 25.46 -5.59
N TYR A 207 -1.01 25.71 -4.72
CA TYR A 207 -2.33 26.25 -5.09
C TYR A 207 -2.59 27.57 -4.39
N SER A 208 -2.40 28.68 -5.11
CA SER A 208 -2.88 30.00 -4.69
C SER A 208 -4.39 29.91 -4.44
N ARG A 209 -4.84 30.31 -3.24
CA ARG A 209 -6.25 30.40 -2.81
C ARG A 209 -7.17 30.79 -3.98
N THR A 210 -7.81 29.81 -4.60
CA THR A 210 -8.90 30.08 -5.54
C THR A 210 -10.14 30.47 -4.74
N PRO A 211 -10.97 31.38 -5.27
CA PRO A 211 -12.17 31.84 -4.57
C PRO A 211 -13.12 30.69 -4.24
N GLU A 212 -13.96 30.94 -3.25
CA GLU A 212 -14.98 30.08 -2.65
C GLU A 212 -15.95 29.46 -3.67
N GLU A 213 -15.52 28.44 -4.41
CA GLU A 213 -16.44 27.55 -5.09
C GLU A 213 -16.84 26.43 -4.14
N HIS A 214 -18.14 26.33 -3.87
CA HIS A 214 -18.73 25.26 -3.08
C HIS A 214 -18.32 23.91 -3.67
N ALA A 215 -17.68 23.07 -2.85
CA ALA A 215 -17.39 21.70 -3.24
C ALA A 215 -18.68 20.99 -3.62
N SER A 216 -18.62 20.17 -4.67
CA SER A 216 -19.78 19.41 -5.12
C SER A 216 -20.33 18.54 -3.97
N LEU A 217 -21.66 18.48 -3.79
CA LEU A 217 -22.28 17.61 -2.75
C LEU A 217 -22.23 16.13 -3.11
N LEU A 218 -21.97 15.81 -4.38
CA LEU A 218 -21.99 14.45 -4.90
C LEU A 218 -20.93 13.53 -4.26
N PRO A 219 -19.64 13.91 -4.13
CA PRO A 219 -18.62 13.10 -3.47
C PRO A 219 -18.94 12.88 -1.99
N VAL A 220 -19.44 13.91 -1.30
CA VAL A 220 -19.85 13.80 0.10
C VAL A 220 -20.96 12.76 0.25
N ALA A 221 -21.98 12.81 -0.61
CA ALA A 221 -23.05 11.81 -0.61
C ALA A 221 -22.51 10.40 -0.91
N LEU A 222 -21.60 10.25 -1.88
CA LEU A 222 -20.96 8.98 -2.19
C LEU A 222 -20.16 8.43 -1.00
N MET A 223 -19.39 9.27 -0.30
CA MET A 223 -18.61 8.85 0.86
C MET A 223 -19.50 8.39 2.02
N VAL A 224 -20.60 9.09 2.28
CA VAL A 224 -21.59 8.68 3.30
C VAL A 224 -22.23 7.34 2.95
N LEU A 225 -22.57 7.12 1.67
CA LEU A 225 -23.10 5.84 1.19
C LEU A 225 -22.07 4.71 1.31
N LEU A 226 -20.82 4.94 0.90
CA LEU A 226 -19.72 3.97 1.03
C LEU A 226 -19.45 3.62 2.49
N TRP A 227 -19.48 4.62 3.39
CA TRP A 227 -19.34 4.41 4.82
C TRP A 227 -20.48 3.58 5.40
N GLY A 228 -21.72 3.88 5.05
CA GLY A 228 -22.88 3.07 5.42
C GLY A 228 -22.76 1.61 4.96
N GLY A 229 -22.26 1.40 3.73
CA GLY A 229 -21.91 0.08 3.21
C GLY A 229 -20.86 -0.65 4.05
N ILE A 230 -19.74 0.01 4.37
CA ILE A 230 -18.68 -0.54 5.24
C ILE A 230 -19.24 -0.89 6.62
N PHE A 231 -20.09 -0.04 7.20
CA PHE A 231 -20.73 -0.27 8.49
C PHE A 231 -21.59 -1.54 8.51
N ILE A 232 -22.50 -1.66 7.54
CA ILE A 232 -23.40 -2.82 7.42
C ILE A 232 -22.59 -4.10 7.22
N LEU A 233 -21.59 -4.08 6.33
CA LEU A 233 -20.78 -5.26 6.04
C LEU A 233 -19.88 -5.64 7.23
N SER A 234 -19.32 -4.68 7.96
CA SER A 234 -18.51 -4.95 9.15
C SER A 234 -19.33 -5.63 10.24
N ARG A 235 -20.60 -5.22 10.44
CA ARG A 235 -21.52 -5.92 11.35
C ARG A 235 -21.81 -7.34 10.90
N ARG A 236 -22.09 -7.55 9.60
CA ARG A 236 -22.33 -8.89 9.04
C ARG A 236 -21.14 -9.84 9.22
N GLN A 237 -19.92 -9.32 9.17
CA GLN A 237 -18.70 -10.12 9.35
C GLN A 237 -18.33 -10.38 10.81
N ASN A 238 -19.14 -9.89 11.76
CA ASN A 238 -18.82 -9.88 13.18
C ASN A 238 -17.43 -9.28 13.46
N LYS A 239 -16.97 -8.37 12.59
CA LYS A 239 -15.74 -7.62 12.78
C LYS A 239 -16.04 -6.47 13.74
N SER A 240 -15.07 -6.15 14.59
CA SER A 240 -15.18 -5.05 15.55
C SER A 240 -15.64 -3.76 14.88
N PHE A 241 -16.48 -2.98 15.58
CA PHE A 241 -17.03 -1.68 15.15
C PHE A 241 -15.96 -0.64 14.73
N LEU A 242 -14.68 -0.93 14.92
CA LEU A 242 -13.61 -0.01 14.57
C LEU A 242 -13.47 0.37 13.11
N LEU A 243 -13.58 -0.58 12.18
CA LEU A 243 -13.31 -0.25 10.78
C LEU A 243 -14.33 0.80 10.31
N PRO A 244 -15.62 0.66 10.65
CA PRO A 244 -16.60 1.74 10.54
C PRO A 244 -16.27 2.99 11.36
N ALA A 245 -15.78 2.89 12.60
CA ALA A 245 -15.45 4.06 13.42
C ALA A 245 -14.28 4.89 12.87
N ILE A 246 -13.21 4.24 12.42
CA ILE A 246 -12.03 4.88 11.83
C ILE A 246 -12.41 5.51 10.49
N THR A 247 -13.18 4.80 9.66
CA THR A 247 -13.69 5.35 8.40
C THR A 247 -14.72 6.46 8.62
N ALA A 248 -15.48 6.44 9.73
CA ALA A 248 -16.40 7.54 10.09
C ALA A 248 -15.64 8.83 10.38
N LEU A 249 -14.55 8.74 11.17
CA LEU A 249 -13.69 9.89 11.45
C LEU A 249 -13.02 10.42 10.19
N GLN A 250 -12.68 9.55 9.23
CA GLN A 250 -12.19 9.94 7.91
C GLN A 250 -13.28 10.67 7.10
N VAL A 251 -14.53 10.20 7.13
CA VAL A 251 -15.66 10.92 6.52
C VAL A 251 -15.84 12.30 7.16
N CYS A 252 -15.82 12.40 8.50
CA CYS A 252 -15.93 13.68 9.19
C CYS A 252 -14.79 14.65 8.84
N TYR A 253 -13.56 14.13 8.72
CA TYR A 253 -12.41 14.92 8.29
C TYR A 253 -12.58 15.46 6.87
N VAL A 254 -13.01 14.61 5.94
CA VAL A 254 -13.15 15.01 4.54
C VAL A 254 -14.35 15.94 4.33
N ILE A 255 -15.46 15.70 5.04
CA ILE A 255 -16.62 16.60 5.04
C ILE A 255 -16.25 17.97 5.61
N SER A 256 -15.44 18.03 6.67
CA SER A 256 -15.05 19.32 7.27
C SER A 256 -14.13 20.14 6.37
N LEU A 257 -13.24 19.50 5.62
CA LEU A 257 -12.47 20.15 4.56
C LEU A 257 -13.35 20.65 3.40
N ALA A 258 -14.37 19.88 3.02
CA ALA A 258 -15.23 20.16 1.87
C ALA A 258 -16.33 21.19 2.12
N VAL A 259 -16.98 21.15 3.28
CA VAL A 259 -18.18 21.93 3.59
C VAL A 259 -17.84 23.23 4.31
N PHE A 260 -16.85 23.19 5.21
CA PHE A 260 -16.53 24.35 6.04
C PHE A 260 -15.29 25.10 5.56
N HIS A 261 -14.57 24.59 4.54
CA HIS A 261 -13.29 25.14 4.07
C HIS A 261 -12.30 25.43 5.21
N VAL A 262 -12.43 24.71 6.33
CA VAL A 262 -11.59 24.88 7.51
C VAL A 262 -10.29 24.14 7.25
N TYR A 263 -9.39 24.79 6.52
CA TYR A 263 -7.97 24.43 6.48
C TYR A 263 -7.29 24.93 7.76
N ASP A 264 -7.67 24.32 8.89
CA ASP A 264 -6.99 24.54 10.15
C ASP A 264 -6.08 23.34 10.45
N ARG A 265 -4.77 23.59 10.48
CA ARG A 265 -3.75 22.58 10.80
C ARG A 265 -4.02 21.94 12.17
N TYR A 266 -4.62 22.68 13.10
CA TYR A 266 -5.00 22.16 14.41
C TYR A 266 -6.18 21.20 14.36
N PHE A 267 -7.16 21.45 13.48
CA PHE A 267 -8.30 20.55 13.27
C PHE A 267 -7.85 19.24 12.62
N ASP A 268 -6.98 19.31 11.62
CA ASP A 268 -6.37 18.16 10.96
C ASP A 268 -5.55 17.28 11.92
N LEU A 269 -4.74 17.91 12.78
CA LEU A 269 -4.05 17.23 13.86
C LEU A 269 -5.04 16.53 14.80
N ALA A 270 -6.08 17.22 15.24
CA ALA A 270 -7.05 16.69 16.19
C ALA A 270 -7.74 15.43 15.64
N VAL A 271 -8.18 15.46 14.39
CA VAL A 271 -8.86 14.32 13.77
C VAL A 271 -7.91 13.14 13.51
N SER A 272 -6.68 13.41 13.04
CA SER A 272 -5.69 12.36 12.83
C SER A 272 -5.22 11.69 14.14
N LEU A 273 -5.01 12.47 15.20
CA LEU A 273 -4.70 11.94 16.53
C LEU A 273 -5.88 11.20 17.16
N ALA A 274 -7.10 11.71 17.02
CA ALA A 274 -8.30 11.02 17.54
C ALA A 274 -8.49 9.64 16.88
N ALA A 275 -8.29 9.55 15.56
CA ALA A 275 -8.39 8.29 14.85
C ALA A 275 -7.29 7.29 15.23
N LEU A 276 -6.04 7.76 15.38
CA LEU A 276 -4.94 6.94 15.85
C LEU A 276 -5.12 6.50 17.32
N ALA A 277 -5.69 7.35 18.16
CA ALA A 277 -6.04 7.02 19.55
C ALA A 277 -7.12 5.94 19.62
N ILE A 278 -8.13 5.98 18.75
CA ILE A 278 -9.15 4.92 18.64
C ILE A 278 -8.54 3.60 18.15
N LEU A 279 -7.62 3.66 17.18
CA LEU A 279 -6.87 2.49 16.72
C LEU A 279 -6.01 1.89 17.85
N ALA A 280 -5.35 2.74 18.64
CA ALA A 280 -4.54 2.32 19.78
C ALA A 280 -5.41 1.73 20.91
N ALA A 281 -6.51 2.39 21.27
CA ALA A 281 -7.46 1.91 22.29
C ALA A 281 -8.00 0.52 21.92
N TYR A 282 -8.34 0.30 20.66
CA TYR A 282 -8.69 -1.03 20.19
C TYR A 282 -7.56 -2.03 20.33
N ALA A 283 -6.36 -1.66 19.88
CA ALA A 283 -5.22 -2.55 19.91
C ALA A 283 -4.94 -3.00 21.35
N TYR A 284 -5.16 -2.12 22.32
CA TYR A 284 -5.09 -2.41 23.74
C TYR A 284 -6.20 -3.37 24.20
N VAL A 285 -7.48 -3.05 23.94
CA VAL A 285 -8.64 -3.87 24.36
C VAL A 285 -8.59 -5.30 23.80
N TYR A 286 -8.15 -5.45 22.55
CA TYR A 286 -8.10 -6.75 21.87
C TYR A 286 -6.72 -7.42 21.93
N ASN A 287 -5.85 -6.92 22.82
CA ASN A 287 -4.51 -7.46 23.09
C ASN A 287 -3.65 -7.67 21.82
N ARG A 288 -3.72 -6.71 20.88
CA ARG A 288 -2.98 -6.69 19.62
C ARG A 288 -1.73 -5.81 19.76
N SER A 289 -0.73 -6.29 20.48
CA SER A 289 0.51 -5.57 20.80
C SER A 289 1.19 -4.93 19.59
N LYS A 290 1.30 -5.63 18.46
CA LYS A 290 1.90 -5.08 17.22
C LYS A 290 1.13 -3.86 16.70
N LEU A 291 -0.20 -3.93 16.67
CA LEU A 291 -1.06 -2.84 16.19
C LEU A 291 -0.97 -1.63 17.14
N LEU A 292 -0.88 -1.88 18.45
CA LEU A 292 -0.75 -0.85 19.47
C LEU A 292 0.56 -0.08 19.28
N VAL A 293 1.67 -0.81 19.14
CA VAL A 293 2.99 -0.22 18.89
C VAL A 293 2.98 0.59 17.59
N THR A 294 2.40 0.05 16.51
CA THR A 294 2.28 0.79 15.24
C THR A 294 1.46 2.07 15.40
N ALA A 295 0.30 2.03 16.06
CA ALA A 295 -0.55 3.20 16.27
C ALA A 295 0.17 4.27 17.10
N VAL A 296 0.88 3.88 18.15
CA VAL A 296 1.67 4.79 19.00
C VAL A 296 2.84 5.40 18.24
N ILE A 297 3.57 4.62 17.45
CA ILE A 297 4.64 5.14 16.58
C ILE A 297 4.08 6.17 15.60
N LEU A 298 2.93 5.90 14.99
CA LEU A 298 2.30 6.83 14.06
C LEU A 298 1.82 8.11 14.76
N MET A 299 1.30 8.03 15.98
CA MET A 299 1.00 9.23 16.77
C MET A 299 2.25 10.06 17.02
N ALA A 300 3.37 9.41 17.39
CA ALA A 300 4.64 10.09 17.60
C ALA A 300 5.16 10.75 16.31
N ILE A 301 5.14 10.04 15.17
CA ILE A 301 5.50 10.60 13.86
C ILE A 301 4.58 11.76 13.50
N ARG A 302 3.27 11.64 13.75
CA ARG A 302 2.29 12.69 13.41
C ARG A 302 2.52 13.96 14.22
N ILE A 303 2.78 13.82 15.51
CA ILE A 303 3.18 14.94 16.38
C ILE A 303 4.51 15.55 15.91
N PHE A 304 5.46 14.73 15.47
CA PHE A 304 6.72 15.20 14.89
C PHE A 304 6.53 15.95 13.57
N VAL A 305 5.64 15.49 12.70
CA VAL A 305 5.29 16.19 11.45
C VAL A 305 4.65 17.54 11.74
N LEU A 306 3.68 17.62 12.65
CA LEU A 306 3.12 18.89 13.12
C LEU A 306 4.21 19.83 13.66
N PHE A 307 5.14 19.28 14.42
CA PHE A 307 6.25 20.04 14.97
C PHE A 307 7.15 20.65 13.87
N LEU A 308 7.35 19.95 12.75
CA LEU A 308 7.98 20.51 11.54
C LEU A 308 7.10 21.55 10.84
N GLU A 309 5.77 21.37 10.85
CA GLU A 309 4.80 22.29 10.23
C GLU A 309 4.61 23.61 11.00
N LEU A 310 4.81 23.60 12.33
CA LEU A 310 4.62 24.76 13.21
C LEU A 310 5.85 25.68 13.29
N PHE A 311 7.06 25.16 13.07
CA PHE A 311 8.30 25.92 13.28
C PHE A 311 9.20 25.89 12.06
N GLY A 312 9.24 27.02 11.34
CA GLY A 312 10.06 27.20 10.14
C GLY A 312 11.58 27.28 10.35
N SER A 313 12.12 27.11 11.57
CA SER A 313 13.58 27.16 11.80
C SER A 313 14.14 25.93 12.54
N LEU A 314 15.01 25.19 11.84
CA LEU A 314 15.65 23.94 12.26
C LEU A 314 16.46 24.00 13.59
N MET A 315 16.81 25.18 14.08
CA MET A 315 17.70 25.35 15.25
C MET A 315 16.95 25.23 16.58
N ASN A 316 15.79 25.87 16.73
CA ASN A 316 14.94 25.69 17.92
C ASN A 316 14.39 24.27 17.98
N THR A 317 14.19 23.64 16.83
CA THR A 317 13.76 22.26 16.63
C THR A 317 14.71 21.25 17.31
N GLY A 318 16.02 21.43 17.18
CA GLY A 318 17.02 20.54 17.78
C GLY A 318 17.08 20.61 19.31
N ILE A 319 16.99 21.81 19.87
CA ILE A 319 17.12 22.04 21.32
C ILE A 319 15.92 21.45 22.09
N ILE A 320 14.71 21.56 21.53
CA ILE A 320 13.48 21.06 22.14
C ILE A 320 13.38 19.53 22.06
N LEU A 321 13.84 18.91 20.97
CA LEU A 321 13.89 17.44 20.84
C LEU A 321 14.86 16.81 21.85
N ILE A 322 16.03 17.43 22.05
CA ILE A 322 17.00 16.98 23.04
C ILE A 322 16.42 17.08 24.45
N SER A 323 15.76 18.20 24.78
CA SER A 323 15.18 18.42 26.11
C SER A 323 13.93 17.57 26.39
N GLY A 324 13.05 17.36 25.40
CA GLY A 324 11.90 16.46 25.52
C GLY A 324 12.29 14.98 25.65
N GLY A 325 13.33 14.55 24.91
CA GLY A 325 13.90 13.21 25.05
C GLY A 325 14.54 12.97 26.41
N LEU A 326 15.28 13.95 26.92
CA LEU A 326 15.85 13.94 28.28
C LEU A 326 14.75 13.85 29.35
N PHE A 327 13.68 14.63 29.20
CA PHE A 327 12.55 14.60 30.14
C PHE A 327 11.89 13.21 30.21
N LEU A 328 11.59 12.59 29.06
CA LEU A 328 11.00 11.24 29.03
C LEU A 328 11.91 10.18 29.66
N ILE A 329 13.23 10.25 29.42
CA ILE A 329 14.19 9.33 30.05
C ILE A 329 14.19 9.48 31.58
N VAL A 330 14.12 10.72 32.07
CA VAL A 330 14.04 11.02 33.50
C VAL A 330 12.72 10.53 34.10
N SER A 331 11.59 10.78 33.44
CA SER A 331 10.27 10.32 33.90
C SER A 331 10.19 8.78 33.98
N VAL A 332 10.76 8.07 33.00
CA VAL A 332 10.80 6.60 33.02
C VAL A 332 11.69 6.07 34.14
N LYS A 333 12.84 6.71 34.41
CA LYS A 333 13.71 6.37 35.55
C LYS A 333 13.01 6.60 36.89
N ILE A 334 12.30 7.72 37.04
CA ILE A 334 11.54 8.05 38.26
C ILE A 334 10.41 7.04 38.48
N CYS A 335 9.65 6.69 37.44
CA CYS A 335 8.62 5.65 37.54
C CYS A 335 9.19 4.29 37.94
N LYS A 336 10.35 3.87 37.40
CA LYS A 336 10.99 2.63 37.82
C LYS A 336 11.42 2.64 39.29
N LEU A 337 12.00 3.75 39.76
CA LEU A 337 12.43 3.90 41.15
C LEU A 337 11.24 3.92 42.13
N LEU A 338 10.11 4.49 41.73
CA LEU A 338 8.88 4.50 42.53
C LEU A 338 8.23 3.11 42.62
N VAL A 339 8.29 2.33 41.53
CA VAL A 339 7.80 0.95 41.51
C VAL A 339 8.72 0.01 42.30
N GLU A 340 10.04 0.18 42.24
CA GLU A 340 10.98 -0.59 43.07
C GLU A 340 10.83 -0.29 44.56
N LYS A 341 10.50 0.96 44.93
CA LYS A 341 10.20 1.35 46.32
C LYS A 341 8.84 0.86 46.84
N SER A 342 7.90 0.49 45.98
CA SER A 342 6.60 -0.05 46.42
C SER A 342 6.61 -1.59 46.57
N HIS A 343 7.72 -2.23 46.20
CA HIS A 343 7.92 -3.69 46.31
C HIS A 343 9.00 -4.08 47.34
N ALA A 344 9.53 -3.11 48.09
CA ALA A 344 10.33 -3.29 49.30
C ALA A 344 9.52 -2.81 50.50
#